data_AF-A0A2D4ELW6-F1
#
_entry.id   AF-A0A2D4ELW6-F1
#
_cell.length_a   1.000
_cell.length_b   1.000
_cell.length_c   1.000
_cell.angle_alpha   90.00
_cell.angle_beta   90.00
_cell.angle_gamma   90.00
#
_symmetry.space_group_name_H-M   'P 1'
#
loop_
_entity.id
_entity.type
_entity.pdbx_description
1 polymer ?
#
loop_
_entity_poly.entity_id
_entity_poly.type
_entity_poly.pdbx_seq_one_letter_code
_entity_poly.pdbx_strand_id
1 'polypeptide(L)'
;YMGDTVTVNKRIWIFPNQKPWMNKDVKLLLKTRDMAFRSEDRVWYNKARGELGRGIKEAKKAYKRKIEDYFTNNDPRRAWQGIKHITNYRGSSPISINKDSSLAEELNRFFARFELNRSSNTLPLQ
;
A
#
# COMPACT_ATOMS: atom_id res chain seq x y z
N TYR A 1 -51.70 3.42 12.98
CA TYR A 1 -50.42 4.05 13.36
C TYR A 1 -49.30 3.25 12.70
N MET A 2 -48.81 3.71 11.55
CA MET A 2 -47.65 3.10 10.88
C MET A 2 -46.40 3.69 11.52
N GLY A 3 -45.59 2.84 12.14
CA GLY A 3 -44.35 3.27 12.80
C GLY A 3 -43.31 3.66 11.77
N ASP A 4 -42.94 4.94 11.76
CA ASP A 4 -41.85 5.45 10.94
C ASP A 4 -40.55 4.82 11.40
N THR A 5 -40.06 3.85 10.61
CA THR A 5 -38.76 3.21 10.85
C THR A 5 -37.67 4.21 10.44
N VAL A 6 -37.16 4.98 11.40
CA VAL A 6 -36.11 5.98 11.16
C VAL A 6 -34.79 5.27 10.87
N THR A 7 -34.45 5.12 9.59
CA THR A 7 -33.17 4.59 9.13
C THR A 7 -32.08 5.64 9.33
N VAL A 8 -31.21 5.47 10.33
CA VAL A 8 -30.10 6.39 10.58
C VAL A 8 -29.00 6.19 9.55
N ASN A 9 -28.83 7.15 8.64
CA ASN A 9 -27.71 7.18 7.71
C ASN A 9 -26.42 7.60 8.44
N LYS A 10 -25.42 6.71 8.48
CA LYS A 10 -24.11 6.99 9.08
C LYS A 10 -23.03 7.09 7.99
N ARG A 11 -22.45 8.28 7.84
CA ARG A 11 -21.30 8.50 6.94
C ARG A 11 -20.02 8.00 7.60
N ILE A 12 -19.26 7.14 6.90
CA ILE A 12 -17.97 6.61 7.36
C ILE A 12 -16.89 7.08 6.39
N TRP A 13 -15.90 7.82 6.88
CA TRP A 13 -14.74 8.24 6.09
C TRP A 13 -13.72 7.10 6.01
N ILE A 14 -13.47 6.61 4.79
CA ILE A 14 -12.41 5.64 4.52
C ILE A 14 -11.29 6.38 3.78
N PHE A 15 -10.23 6.73 4.50
CA PHE A 15 -9.07 7.37 3.89
C PHE A 15 -8.34 6.37 2.96
N PRO A 16 -7.88 6.81 1.76
CA PRO A 16 -7.17 5.95 0.81
C PRO A 16 -5.88 5.30 1.36
N ASN A 17 -5.34 5.83 2.46
CA ASN A 17 -4.13 5.38 3.13
C ASN A 17 -4.42 4.81 4.54
N GLN A 18 -5.47 4.00 4.69
CA GLN A 18 -5.60 3.20 5.92
C GLN A 18 -4.37 2.31 6.02
N LYS A 19 -3.61 2.51 7.10
CA LYS A 19 -2.40 1.74 7.34
C LYS A 19 -2.77 0.25 7.37
N PRO A 20 -2.03 -0.63 6.68
CA PRO A 20 -2.38 -2.06 6.60
C PRO A 20 -2.46 -2.78 7.94
N TRP A 21 -1.80 -2.24 8.98
CA TRP A 21 -1.85 -2.72 10.36
C TRP A 21 -3.09 -2.24 11.15
N MET A 22 -3.96 -1.38 10.58
CA MET A 22 -5.24 -0.95 11.18
C MET A 22 -6.34 -2.01 11.00
N ASN A 23 -6.14 -3.16 11.62
CA ASN A 23 -7.05 -4.31 11.57
C ASN A 23 -8.25 -4.16 12.54
N LYS A 24 -9.12 -5.18 12.61
CA LYS A 24 -10.31 -5.18 13.47
C LYS A 24 -9.96 -5.05 14.96
N ASP A 25 -8.88 -5.69 15.40
CA ASP A 25 -8.47 -5.72 16.80
C ASP A 25 -7.98 -4.35 17.27
N VAL A 26 -7.15 -3.68 16.47
CA VAL A 26 -6.72 -2.30 16.74
C VAL A 26 -7.92 -1.35 16.77
N LYS A 27 -8.91 -1.54 15.89
CA LYS A 27 -10.16 -0.75 15.92
C LYS A 27 -10.99 -1.01 17.18
N LEU A 28 -11.02 -2.25 17.67
CA LEU A 28 -11.69 -2.60 18.93
C LEU A 28 -10.98 -1.95 20.12
N LEU A 29 -9.66 -2.02 20.19
CA LEU A 29 -8.85 -1.39 21.22
C LEU A 29 -9.03 0.14 21.25
N LEU A 30 -9.12 0.78 20.08
CA LEU A 30 -9.44 2.20 19.98
C LEU A 30 -10.82 2.50 20.56
N LYS A 31 -11.85 1.71 20.23
CA LYS A 31 -13.19 1.86 20.81
C LYS A 31 -13.17 1.69 22.33
N THR A 32 -12.47 0.68 22.86
CA THR A 32 -12.35 0.46 24.31
C THR A 32 -11.68 1.64 25.00
N ARG A 33 -10.60 2.18 24.45
CA ARG A 33 -9.95 3.39 24.98
C ARG A 33 -10.87 4.59 24.93
N ASP A 34 -11.61 4.79 23.85
CA ASP A 34 -12.53 5.93 23.70
C ASP A 34 -13.70 5.83 24.68
N MET A 35 -14.20 4.62 24.95
CA MET A 35 -15.18 4.39 26.01
C MET A 35 -14.60 4.72 27.38
N ALA A 36 -13.36 4.30 27.66
CA ALA A 36 -12.66 4.59 28.91
C ALA A 36 -12.40 6.08 29.13
N PHE A 37 -12.13 6.81 28.05
CA PHE A 37 -11.99 8.26 28.12
C PHE A 37 -13.31 8.93 28.50
N ARG A 38 -14.42 8.49 27.89
CA ARG A 38 -15.77 9.04 28.14
C ARG A 38 -16.32 8.71 29.52
N SER A 39 -15.85 7.66 30.16
CA SER A 39 -16.25 7.30 31.53
C SER A 39 -15.44 8.03 32.61
N GLU A 40 -14.46 8.86 32.23
CA GLU A 40 -13.56 9.61 33.12
C GLU A 40 -12.78 8.75 34.15
N ASP A 41 -12.77 7.43 33.98
CA ASP A 41 -12.03 6.48 34.81
C ASP A 41 -10.56 6.46 34.35
N ARG A 42 -9.70 7.13 35.13
CA ARG A 42 -8.26 7.22 34.85
C ARG A 42 -7.56 5.85 34.86
N VAL A 43 -7.96 4.93 35.74
CA VAL A 43 -7.32 3.62 35.87
C VAL A 43 -7.65 2.78 34.64
N TRP A 44 -8.93 2.73 34.27
CA TRP A 44 -9.38 2.03 33.08
C TRP A 44 -8.78 2.64 31.80
N TYR A 45 -8.75 3.97 31.70
CA TYR A 45 -8.14 4.67 30.57
C TYR A 45 -6.66 4.32 30.41
N ASN A 46 -5.88 4.35 31.50
CA ASN A 46 -4.47 4.01 31.47
C ASN A 46 -4.23 2.56 31.02
N LYS A 47 -5.04 1.62 31.51
CA LYS A 47 -5.01 0.23 31.07
C LYS A 47 -5.32 0.11 29.57
N ALA A 48 -6.44 0.66 29.11
CA ALA A 48 -6.86 0.62 27.72
C ALA A 48 -5.85 1.28 26.77
N ARG A 49 -5.19 2.36 27.21
CA ARG A 49 -4.09 3.01 26.47
C ARG A 49 -2.88 2.08 26.34
N GLY A 50 -2.51 1.37 27.40
CA GLY A 50 -1.45 0.36 27.38
C GLY A 50 -1.76 -0.80 26.43
N GLU A 51 -2.98 -1.36 26.51
CA GLU A 51 -3.46 -2.41 25.61
C GLU A 51 -3.41 -1.96 24.15
N LEU A 52 -3.88 -0.76 23.85
CA LEU A 52 -3.84 -0.19 22.51
C LEU A 52 -2.40 -0.12 21.98
N GLY A 53 -1.47 0.35 22.80
CA GLY A 53 -0.05 0.41 22.43
C GLY A 53 0.53 -0.96 22.09
N ARG A 54 0.18 -2.00 22.86
CA ARG A 54 0.60 -3.39 22.60
C ARG A 54 -0.03 -3.95 21.33
N GLY A 55 -1.35 -3.80 21.17
CA GLY A 55 -2.06 -4.27 19.99
C GLY A 55 -1.56 -3.64 18.68
N ILE A 56 -1.21 -2.34 18.70
CA ILE A 56 -0.60 -1.69 17.52
C ILE A 56 0.78 -2.29 17.20
N LYS A 57 1.62 -2.55 18.21
CA LYS A 57 2.95 -3.17 18.00
C LYS A 57 2.80 -4.57 17.41
N GLU A 58 1.87 -5.36 17.93
CA GLU A 58 1.59 -6.72 17.43
C GLU A 58 1.04 -6.70 16.01
N ALA A 59 0.07 -5.82 15.71
CA ALA A 59 -0.49 -5.69 14.38
C ALA A 59 0.57 -5.26 13.34
N LYS A 60 1.47 -4.33 13.71
CA LYS A 60 2.62 -3.95 12.87
C LYS A 60 3.57 -5.12 12.65
N LYS A 61 3.88 -5.90 13.70
CA LYS A 61 4.74 -7.10 13.59
C LYS A 61 4.11 -8.17 12.70
N ALA A 62 2.81 -8.41 12.83
CA ALA A 62 2.08 -9.34 11.99
C ALA A 62 2.09 -8.90 10.52
N TYR A 63 1.86 -7.61 10.25
CA TYR A 63 1.97 -7.08 8.89
C TYR A 63 3.38 -7.20 8.32
N LYS A 64 4.41 -6.89 9.12
CA LYS A 64 5.82 -7.08 8.72
C LYS A 64 6.08 -8.53 8.29
N ARG A 65 5.72 -9.51 9.11
CA ARG A 65 5.86 -10.94 8.79
C ARG A 65 5.13 -11.32 7.50
N LYS A 66 3.91 -10.81 7.31
CA LYS A 66 3.15 -11.03 6.07
C LYS A 66 3.88 -10.48 4.84
N ILE A 67 4.53 -9.32 4.95
CA ILE A 67 5.32 -8.77 3.85
C ILE A 67 6.58 -9.59 3.60
N GLU A 68 7.27 -10.01 4.64
CA GLU A 68 8.46 -10.85 4.54
C GLU A 68 8.14 -12.22 3.89
N ASP A 69 6.96 -12.80 4.16
CA ASP A 69 6.51 -14.06 3.54
C ASP A 69 6.46 -14.02 2.01
N TYR A 70 6.23 -12.85 1.41
CA TYR A 70 6.25 -12.72 -0.05
C TYR A 70 7.65 -12.94 -0.66
N PHE A 71 8.71 -12.85 0.15
CA PHE A 71 10.11 -12.90 -0.29
C PHE A 71 10.87 -14.13 0.25
N THR A 72 10.22 -15.03 0.97
CA THR A 72 10.87 -16.22 1.56
C THR A 72 11.17 -17.31 0.53
N ASN A 73 10.45 -17.34 -0.58
CA ASN A 73 10.58 -18.35 -1.63
C ASN A 73 11.19 -17.74 -2.89
N ASN A 74 11.89 -18.54 -3.70
CA ASN A 74 12.41 -18.13 -5.01
C ASN A 74 11.28 -18.07 -6.07
N ASP A 75 10.17 -17.41 -5.76
CA ASP A 75 9.02 -17.19 -6.64
C ASP A 75 8.90 -15.70 -7.00
N PRO A 76 9.34 -15.29 -8.20
CA PRO A 76 9.26 -13.91 -8.67
C PRO A 76 7.83 -13.34 -8.68
N ARG A 77 6.80 -14.18 -8.87
CA ARG A 77 5.40 -13.72 -8.87
C ARG A 77 4.97 -13.30 -7.47
N ARG A 78 5.34 -14.06 -6.43
CA ARG A 78 5.05 -13.71 -5.03
C ARG A 78 5.86 -12.49 -4.59
N ALA A 79 7.13 -12.39 -4.97
CA ALA A 79 7.93 -11.19 -4.72
C ALA A 79 7.27 -9.93 -5.33
N TRP A 80 6.77 -10.04 -6.57
CA TRP A 80 6.03 -8.94 -7.21
C TRP A 80 4.73 -8.59 -6.47
N GLN A 81 4.01 -9.56 -5.91
CA GLN A 81 2.85 -9.28 -5.04
C GLN A 81 3.26 -8.50 -3.79
N GLY A 82 4.39 -8.85 -3.16
CA GLY A 82 4.96 -8.12 -2.03
C GLY A 82 5.29 -6.67 -2.39
N ILE A 83 5.95 -6.44 -3.54
CA ILE A 83 6.25 -5.09 -4.04
C ILE A 83 4.98 -4.27 -4.26
N LYS A 84 3.93 -4.87 -4.83
CA LYS A 84 2.62 -4.20 -4.99
C LYS A 84 2.01 -3.81 -3.65
N HIS A 85 2.13 -4.65 -2.62
CA HIS A 85 1.61 -4.37 -1.29
C HIS A 85 2.37 -3.23 -0.59
N ILE A 86 3.69 -3.15 -0.77
CA ILE A 86 4.53 -2.08 -0.20
C ILE A 86 4.23 -0.74 -0.86
N THR A 87 4.13 -0.74 -2.19
CA THR A 87 3.94 0.48 -3.00
C THR A 87 2.48 0.92 -3.11
N ASN A 88 1.53 0.12 -2.63
CA ASN A 88 0.09 0.29 -2.87
C ASN A 88 -0.25 0.39 -4.38
N TYR A 89 0.54 -0.29 -5.22
CA TYR A 89 0.35 -0.29 -6.66
C TYR A 89 -0.91 -1.09 -7.02
N ARG A 90 -1.94 -0.39 -7.52
CA ARG A 90 -3.24 -0.98 -7.90
C ARG A 90 -3.36 -1.37 -9.38
N GLY A 91 -2.26 -1.34 -10.12
CA GLY A 91 -2.31 -1.33 -11.57
C GLY A 91 -2.76 0.03 -12.04
N SER A 92 -2.03 0.61 -12.99
CA SER A 92 -2.62 1.63 -13.83
C SER A 92 -3.72 0.92 -14.64
N SER A 93 -4.92 1.51 -14.75
CA SER A 93 -5.73 1.25 -15.96
C SER A 93 -4.76 1.34 -17.13
N PRO A 94 -4.84 0.48 -18.17
CA PRO A 94 -4.00 0.69 -19.34
C PRO A 94 -4.29 2.14 -19.76
N ILE A 95 -3.32 3.02 -19.51
CA ILE A 95 -3.21 4.26 -20.26
C ILE A 95 -3.36 3.74 -21.67
N SER A 96 -4.33 4.24 -22.41
CA SER A 96 -4.41 3.99 -23.84
C SER A 96 -3.07 4.44 -24.38
N ILE A 97 -2.08 3.53 -24.39
CA ILE A 97 -0.82 3.70 -25.05
C ILE A 97 -1.30 3.86 -26.46
N ASN A 98 -1.28 5.11 -26.92
CA ASN A 98 -1.58 5.43 -28.29
C ASN A 98 -0.70 4.45 -29.08
N LYS A 99 -1.32 3.48 -29.75
CA LYS A 99 -0.63 2.40 -30.48
C LYS A 99 -0.01 2.98 -31.74
N ASP A 100 0.60 4.13 -31.61
CA ASP A 100 1.34 4.74 -32.68
C ASP A 100 2.62 3.92 -32.81
N SER A 101 2.71 3.14 -33.89
CA SER A 101 3.88 2.34 -34.24
C SER A 101 5.16 3.19 -34.26
N SER A 102 5.03 4.51 -34.43
CA SER A 102 6.15 5.45 -34.39
C SER A 102 6.85 5.54 -33.03
N LEU A 103 6.15 5.29 -31.92
CA LEU A 103 6.68 5.42 -30.56
C LEU A 103 7.75 4.38 -30.26
N ALA A 104 7.52 3.13 -30.68
CA ALA A 104 8.51 2.06 -30.52
C ALA A 104 9.81 2.40 -31.27
N GLU A 105 9.68 2.94 -32.47
CA GLU A 105 10.81 3.36 -33.29
C GLU A 105 11.56 4.56 -32.66
N GLU A 106 10.83 5.53 -32.09
CA GLU A 106 11.42 6.66 -31.37
C GLU A 106 12.21 6.21 -30.13
N LEU A 107 11.65 5.30 -29.34
CA LEU A 107 12.33 4.74 -28.16
C LEU A 107 13.59 3.97 -28.56
N ASN A 108 13.52 3.15 -29.61
CA ASN A 108 14.68 2.43 -30.13
C ASN A 108 15.78 3.42 -30.56
N ARG A 109 15.44 4.47 -31.31
CA ARG A 109 16.42 5.52 -31.68
C ARG A 109 17.01 6.21 -30.45
N PHE A 110 16.19 6.53 -29.45
CA PHE A 110 16.64 7.22 -28.25
C PHE A 110 17.60 6.39 -27.40
N PHE A 111 17.33 5.09 -27.20
CA PHE A 111 18.19 4.23 -26.40
C PHE A 111 19.42 3.73 -27.16
N ALA A 112 19.31 3.50 -28.48
CA ALA A 112 20.43 3.07 -29.31
C ALA A 112 21.40 4.21 -29.70
N ARG A 113 21.08 5.49 -29.41
CA ARG A 113 21.91 6.65 -29.79
C ARG A 113 23.35 6.59 -29.27
N PHE A 114 23.59 5.87 -28.18
CA PHE A 114 24.92 5.72 -27.60
C PHE A 114 25.76 4.63 -28.29
N GLU A 115 25.13 3.68 -28.98
CA GLU A 115 25.83 2.62 -29.70
C GLU A 115 26.25 3.06 -31.11
N LEU A 116 25.48 3.95 -31.75
CA LEU A 116 25.79 4.46 -33.10
C LEU A 116 27.08 5.31 -33.14
N ASN A 117 27.42 5.99 -32.05
CA ASN A 117 28.64 6.80 -31.94
C ASN A 117 29.90 5.98 -31.65
N ARG A 118 29.78 4.66 -31.42
CA ARG A 118 30.94 3.78 -31.20
C ARG A 118 31.50 3.22 -32.50
N SER A 119 30.70 3.17 -33.57
CA SER A 119 31.12 2.67 -34.88
C SER A 119 31.86 3.68 -35.77
N SER A 120 31.84 4.98 -35.44
CA SER A 120 32.49 6.03 -36.25
C SER A 120 33.92 6.39 -35.82
N ASN A 121 34.46 5.75 -34.78
CA ASN A 121 35.83 6.00 -34.29
C ASN A 121 36.87 4.94 -34.74
N THR A 122 36.62 4.18 -35.81
CA THR A 122 37.67 3.38 -36.45
C THR A 122 38.50 4.29 -37.37
N LEU A 123 39.63 4.76 -36.84
CA LEU A 123 40.69 5.45 -37.59
C LEU A 123 41.15 4.60 -38.79
N PRO A 124 41.39 5.20 -39.97
CA PRO A 124 41.97 4.47 -41.10
C PRO A 124 43.45 4.15 -40.82
N LEU A 125 43.84 2.91 -41.10
CA LEU A 125 45.23 2.43 -41.02
C LEU A 125 46.12 3.16 -42.05
N GLN A 126 47.25 3.69 -41.58
CA GLN A 126 48.40 4.10 -42.40
C GLN A 126 49.11 2.87 -42.99
#